data_AF-A0A2N2LYP5-F1
#
_entry.id   AF-A0A2N2LYP5-F1
#
_cell.length_a   1.000
_cell.length_b   1.000
_cell.length_c   1.000
_cell.angle_alpha   90.00
_cell.angle_beta   90.00
_cell.angle_gamma   90.00
#
_symmetry.space_group_name_H-M   'P 1'
#
loop_
_entity.id
_entity.type
_entity.pdbx_description
1 polymer ?
#
loop_
_entity_poly.entity_id
_entity_poly.type
_entity_poly.pdbx_seq_one_letter_code
_entity_poly.pdbx_strand_id
1 'polypeptide(L)'
;GGVTAAILGMILVLVLAWFSFSAPAVIARWTQANYTLIVAAISLFSTGWVLLSLLAPGWPGKISSRLLLVWNAVFTLCLTATLVTQQVGSPLTPESAPVVIAGPTWAQLLPLFLTLLLFPVIFVDMKVFIDQICDKSPAPRDLVPGLLLGALLLIVLVFANIFTNVWGYVKPISLFFRGKFWLSYFLITALITLLAWLVGRQKLPAFPMFNPKFHWASALVLGALFISTFIFAIPVKHIEMLSSEEPRTSIEVMTFNIQQANDAEGEKSFVKQLALIEKVSPDILSMQETDSIRISMNNNDYVRFYADMLGYYSYFGPTPVMGTYGTSILSKYPLENVRTAYIYSDKDENGIAEAEVNIGGKTFTIYNVHPDGSPTVDLTFAKTLIERSKDKPYMIALGDFN
;
A
#
# COMPACT_ATOMS: atom_id res chain seq x y z
N GLY A 1 33.96 10.86 6.31
CA GLY A 1 33.23 10.73 5.04
C GLY A 1 32.23 9.57 5.06
N GLY A 2 32.70 8.31 4.98
CA GLY A 2 31.79 7.17 4.75
C GLY A 2 30.86 6.75 5.90
N VAL A 3 31.15 7.10 7.17
CA VAL A 3 30.29 6.72 8.31
C VAL A 3 28.92 7.41 8.24
N THR A 4 28.91 8.71 7.96
CA THR A 4 27.67 9.48 7.78
C THR A 4 26.81 8.92 6.65
N ALA A 5 27.43 8.59 5.50
CA ALA A 5 26.74 8.00 4.36
C ALA A 5 26.16 6.60 4.69
N ALA A 6 26.90 5.79 5.44
CA ALA A 6 26.45 4.47 5.87
C ALA A 6 25.26 4.54 6.83
N ILE A 7 25.33 5.39 7.86
CA ILE A 7 24.22 5.56 8.81
C ILE A 7 22.98 6.12 8.11
N LEU A 8 23.15 7.11 7.23
CA LEU A 8 22.05 7.63 6.43
C LEU A 8 21.42 6.52 5.55
N GLY A 9 22.25 5.73 4.88
CA GLY A 9 21.81 4.59 4.08
C GLY A 9 21.02 3.56 4.88
N MET A 10 21.49 3.20 6.08
CA MET A 10 20.77 2.30 6.98
C MET A 10 19.40 2.84 7.36
N ILE A 11 19.31 4.13 7.72
CA ILE A 11 18.03 4.76 8.05
C ILE A 11 17.10 4.67 6.85
N LEU A 12 17.55 5.03 5.64
CA LEU A 12 16.72 4.99 4.44
C LEU A 12 16.24 3.57 4.09
N VAL A 13 17.06 2.54 4.30
CA VAL A 13 16.62 1.15 4.15
C VAL A 13 15.50 0.82 5.13
N LEU A 14 15.61 1.26 6.40
CA LEU A 14 14.54 1.10 7.39
C LEU A 14 13.29 1.90 7.02
N VAL A 15 13.44 3.13 6.51
CA VAL A 15 12.33 3.95 6.01
C VAL A 15 11.62 3.23 4.87
N LEU A 16 12.36 2.69 3.90
CA LEU A 16 11.78 1.93 2.79
C LEU A 16 11.01 0.71 3.29
N ALA A 17 11.61 -0.06 4.20
CA ALA A 17 10.96 -1.22 4.81
C ALA A 17 9.67 -0.81 5.54
N TRP A 18 9.70 0.28 6.30
CA TRP A 18 8.51 0.82 6.98
C TRP A 18 7.41 1.24 6.00
N PHE A 19 7.78 1.99 4.95
CA PHE A 19 6.84 2.53 3.96
C PHE A 19 6.19 1.44 3.09
N SER A 20 6.81 0.26 2.96
CA SER A 20 6.39 -0.76 1.99
C SER A 20 6.38 -2.18 2.55
N PHE A 21 7.56 -2.80 2.70
CA PHE A 21 7.67 -4.25 2.88
C PHE A 21 7.29 -4.77 4.28
N SER A 22 7.36 -3.93 5.32
CA SER A 22 6.94 -4.31 6.68
C SER A 22 5.43 -4.27 6.89
N ALA A 23 4.70 -3.59 6.00
CA ALA A 23 3.24 -3.56 5.99
C ALA A 23 2.72 -3.97 4.60
N PRO A 24 2.85 -5.25 4.19
CA PRO A 24 2.54 -5.72 2.82
C PRO A 24 1.15 -5.33 2.28
N ALA A 25 0.19 -5.05 3.17
CA ALA A 25 -1.12 -4.53 2.81
C ALA A 25 -1.04 -3.23 2.00
N VAL A 26 -0.05 -2.36 2.24
CA VAL A 26 0.12 -1.12 1.45
C VAL A 26 0.35 -1.44 -0.03
N ILE A 27 1.17 -2.45 -0.33
CA ILE A 27 1.48 -2.86 -1.69
C ILE A 27 0.23 -3.46 -2.35
N ALA A 28 -0.55 -4.24 -1.60
CA ALA A 28 -1.83 -4.78 -2.07
C ALA A 28 -2.82 -3.63 -2.39
N ARG A 29 -2.86 -2.56 -1.59
CA ARG A 29 -3.74 -1.41 -1.84
C ARG A 29 -3.25 -0.47 -2.92
N TRP A 30 -1.94 -0.40 -3.17
CA TRP A 30 -1.40 0.34 -4.31
C TRP A 30 -1.74 -0.30 -5.64
N THR A 31 -1.71 -1.63 -5.68
CA THR A 31 -1.75 -2.41 -6.92
C THR A 31 -3.05 -3.17 -7.13
N GLN A 32 -3.91 -3.23 -6.12
CA GLN A 32 -5.07 -4.13 -6.03
C GLN A 32 -4.71 -5.62 -6.24
N ALA A 33 -3.43 -5.99 -6.09
CA ALA A 33 -2.98 -7.37 -6.24
C ALA A 33 -3.34 -8.23 -5.01
N ASN A 34 -3.25 -9.54 -5.16
CA ASN A 34 -3.59 -10.49 -4.11
C ASN A 34 -2.67 -10.32 -2.89
N TYR A 35 -3.27 -9.98 -1.74
CA TYR A 35 -2.56 -9.79 -0.47
C TYR A 35 -1.76 -11.02 -0.04
N THR A 36 -2.37 -12.21 -0.08
CA THR A 36 -1.71 -13.47 0.31
C THR A 36 -0.46 -13.72 -0.50
N LEU A 37 -0.50 -13.48 -1.82
CA LEU A 37 0.64 -13.64 -2.70
C LEU A 37 1.76 -12.66 -2.34
N ILE A 38 1.44 -11.40 -2.08
CA ILE A 38 2.43 -10.39 -1.68
C ILE A 38 3.08 -10.78 -0.36
N VAL A 39 2.30 -11.13 0.66
CA VAL A 39 2.82 -11.55 1.97
C VAL A 39 3.68 -12.80 1.82
N ALA A 40 3.21 -13.80 1.07
CA ALA A 40 3.95 -15.03 0.82
C ALA A 40 5.29 -14.76 0.13
N ALA A 41 5.32 -13.91 -0.90
CA ALA A 41 6.54 -13.56 -1.61
C ALA A 41 7.54 -12.84 -0.69
N ILE A 42 7.09 -11.79 0.03
CA ILE A 42 7.97 -11.03 0.94
C ILE A 42 8.51 -11.95 2.04
N SER A 43 7.65 -12.77 2.65
CA SER A 43 8.05 -13.70 3.71
C SER A 43 8.99 -14.79 3.20
N LEU A 44 8.73 -15.35 2.01
CA LEU A 44 9.57 -16.38 1.40
C LEU A 44 10.97 -15.85 1.08
N PHE A 45 11.06 -14.71 0.39
CA PHE A 45 12.36 -14.15 0.00
C PHE A 45 13.14 -13.61 1.20
N SER A 46 12.48 -13.05 2.23
CA SER A 46 13.13 -12.66 3.48
C SER A 46 13.67 -13.88 4.22
N THR A 47 12.87 -14.94 4.34
CA THR A 47 13.27 -16.20 4.97
C THR A 47 14.42 -16.86 4.21
N GLY A 48 14.31 -16.93 2.89
CA GLY A 48 15.36 -17.47 2.01
C GLY A 48 16.66 -16.67 2.12
N TRP A 49 16.58 -15.34 2.21
CA TRP A 49 17.74 -14.49 2.42
C TRP A 49 18.46 -14.79 3.74
N VAL A 50 17.70 -14.87 4.85
CA VAL A 50 18.28 -15.17 6.17
C VAL A 50 18.87 -16.57 6.18
N LEU A 51 18.17 -17.57 5.65
CA LEU A 51 18.66 -18.95 5.54
C LEU A 51 19.95 -19.03 4.70
N LEU A 52 19.99 -18.38 3.54
CA LEU A 52 21.19 -18.34 2.69
C LEU A 52 22.37 -17.68 3.42
N SER A 53 22.10 -16.62 4.19
CA SER A 53 23.11 -15.93 5.00
C SER A 53 23.61 -16.76 6.18
N LEU A 54 22.78 -17.65 6.74
CA LEU A 54 23.18 -18.60 7.78
C LEU A 54 23.97 -19.79 7.21
N LEU A 55 23.56 -20.31 6.04
CA LEU A 55 24.19 -21.46 5.39
C LEU A 55 25.51 -21.10 4.70
N ALA A 56 25.62 -19.88 4.17
CA ALA A 56 26.81 -19.42 3.46
C ALA A 56 27.15 -17.96 3.83
N PRO A 57 27.64 -17.66 5.06
CA PRO A 57 27.81 -16.29 5.56
C PRO A 57 28.61 -15.34 4.65
N GLY A 58 29.56 -15.85 3.87
CA GLY A 58 30.36 -15.07 2.93
C GLY A 58 29.70 -14.80 1.57
N TRP A 59 28.49 -15.30 1.32
CA TRP A 59 27.84 -15.18 0.01
C TRP A 59 27.59 -13.73 -0.45
N PRO A 60 27.23 -12.75 0.42
CA PRO A 60 26.97 -11.39 -0.05
C PRO A 60 28.24 -10.71 -0.55
N GLY A 61 29.41 -11.10 -0.03
CA GLY A 61 30.72 -10.61 -0.47
C GLY A 61 31.07 -11.03 -1.91
N LYS A 62 30.33 -11.97 -2.51
CA LYS A 62 30.46 -12.34 -3.93
C LYS A 62 29.78 -11.34 -4.86
N ILE A 63 28.93 -10.45 -4.33
CA ILE A 63 28.22 -9.45 -5.12
C ILE A 63 29.16 -8.26 -5.37
N SER A 64 29.56 -8.06 -6.63
CA SER A 64 30.39 -6.91 -6.99
C SER A 64 29.61 -5.59 -6.87
N SER A 65 30.30 -4.49 -6.60
CA SER A 65 29.66 -3.16 -6.50
C SER A 65 28.96 -2.73 -7.80
N ARG A 66 29.40 -3.24 -8.96
CA ARG A 66 28.73 -3.02 -10.25
C ARG A 66 27.42 -3.79 -10.33
N LEU A 67 27.41 -5.06 -9.92
CA LEU A 67 26.21 -5.88 -9.89
C LEU A 67 25.19 -5.30 -8.90
N LEU A 68 25.63 -4.88 -7.71
CA LEU A 68 24.77 -4.23 -6.72
C LEU A 68 24.16 -2.93 -7.27
N LEU A 69 24.96 -2.10 -7.94
CA LEU A 69 24.46 -0.87 -8.57
C LEU A 69 23.36 -1.17 -9.61
N VAL A 70 23.58 -2.17 -10.47
CA VAL A 70 22.58 -2.59 -11.47
C VAL A 70 21.33 -3.14 -10.79
N TRP A 71 21.48 -4.01 -9.79
CA TRP A 71 20.35 -4.56 -9.06
C TRP A 71 19.50 -3.44 -8.42
N ASN A 72 20.14 -2.51 -7.73
CA ASN A 72 19.49 -1.35 -7.12
C ASN A 72 18.81 -0.41 -8.13
N ALA A 73 19.45 -0.17 -9.27
CA ALA A 73 18.86 0.63 -10.33
C ALA A 73 17.60 -0.04 -10.90
N VAL A 74 17.66 -1.34 -11.19
CA VAL A 74 16.51 -2.09 -11.69
C VAL A 74 15.40 -2.15 -10.63
N PHE A 75 15.74 -2.40 -9.37
CA PHE A 75 14.78 -2.39 -8.26
C PHE A 75 14.08 -1.02 -8.12
N THR A 76 14.85 0.08 -8.17
CA THR A 76 14.31 1.44 -8.15
C THR A 76 13.32 1.69 -9.29
N LEU A 77 13.67 1.29 -10.51
CA LEU A 77 12.80 1.43 -11.68
C LEU A 77 11.53 0.57 -11.56
N CYS A 78 11.66 -0.68 -11.11
CA CYS A 78 10.51 -1.58 -10.92
C CYS A 78 9.57 -1.08 -9.82
N LEU A 79 10.08 -0.61 -8.68
CA LEU A 79 9.24 -0.07 -7.61
C LEU A 79 8.54 1.22 -8.07
N THR A 80 9.25 2.11 -8.75
CA THR A 80 8.66 3.33 -9.31
C THR A 80 7.58 3.00 -10.32
N ALA A 81 7.84 2.05 -11.25
CA ALA A 81 6.87 1.59 -12.22
C ALA A 81 5.65 0.91 -11.56
N THR A 82 5.85 0.18 -10.46
CA THR A 82 4.77 -0.42 -9.67
C THR A 82 3.79 0.63 -9.15
N LEU A 83 4.27 1.84 -8.83
CA LEU A 83 3.40 2.92 -8.37
C LEU A 83 2.80 3.71 -9.55
N VAL A 84 3.64 4.10 -10.52
CA VAL A 84 3.21 4.95 -11.65
C VAL A 84 2.19 4.24 -12.54
N THR A 85 2.33 2.93 -12.78
CA THR A 85 1.41 2.17 -13.65
C THR A 85 0.02 1.95 -13.04
N GLN A 86 -0.11 2.17 -11.73
CA GLN A 86 -1.36 2.08 -10.98
C GLN A 86 -2.03 3.44 -10.82
N GLN A 87 -1.32 4.53 -11.15
CA GLN A 87 -1.89 5.85 -11.24
C GLN A 87 -2.55 6.03 -12.60
N VAL A 88 -3.62 6.81 -12.61
CA VAL A 88 -4.24 7.30 -13.84
C VAL A 88 -4.20 8.80 -13.91
N GLY A 89 -4.29 9.36 -15.11
CA GLY A 89 -4.47 10.79 -15.25
C GLY A 89 -5.86 11.18 -14.72
N SER A 90 -5.91 11.99 -13.67
CA SER A 90 -7.18 12.58 -13.23
C SER A 90 -7.73 13.49 -14.35
N PRO A 91 -9.06 13.48 -14.62
CA PRO A 91 -9.67 14.41 -15.55
C PRO A 91 -9.28 15.86 -15.25
N LEU A 92 -8.74 16.57 -16.24
CA LEU A 92 -8.17 17.91 -16.06
C LEU A 92 -9.21 19.03 -16.12
N THR A 93 -10.37 18.78 -16.71
CA THR A 93 -11.46 19.77 -16.83
C THR A 93 -12.80 19.17 -16.40
N PRO A 94 -13.76 20.00 -15.96
CA PRO A 94 -15.10 19.54 -15.55
C PRO A 94 -15.89 18.81 -16.65
N GLU A 95 -15.58 19.06 -17.92
CA GLU A 95 -16.24 18.47 -19.10
C GLU A 95 -15.59 17.16 -19.54
N SER A 96 -14.43 16.81 -18.98
CA SER A 96 -13.72 15.59 -19.31
C SER A 96 -14.51 14.37 -18.82
N ALA A 97 -14.58 13.33 -19.65
CA ALA A 97 -15.20 12.07 -19.26
C ALA A 97 -14.47 11.44 -18.06
N PRO A 98 -15.18 10.72 -17.17
CA PRO A 98 -14.55 10.02 -16.07
C PRO A 98 -13.58 8.95 -16.57
N VAL A 99 -12.46 8.79 -15.86
CA VAL A 99 -11.52 7.69 -16.13
C VAL A 99 -11.93 6.49 -15.31
N VAL A 100 -12.40 5.44 -15.99
CA VAL A 100 -12.92 4.22 -15.35
C VAL A 100 -11.87 3.13 -15.38
N ILE A 101 -11.56 2.58 -14.22
CA ILE A 101 -10.54 1.54 -14.05
C ILE A 101 -11.17 0.39 -13.29
N ALA A 102 -11.01 -0.81 -13.82
CA ALA A 102 -11.35 -2.06 -13.14
C ALA A 102 -10.12 -2.59 -12.39
N GLY A 103 -10.06 -3.90 -12.17
CA GLY A 103 -8.86 -4.53 -11.61
C GLY A 103 -7.60 -4.33 -12.49
N PRO A 104 -6.41 -4.53 -11.90
CA PRO A 104 -5.13 -4.33 -12.58
C PRO A 104 -4.93 -5.37 -13.69
N THR A 105 -4.39 -4.94 -14.82
CA THR A 105 -3.98 -5.84 -15.91
C THR A 105 -2.67 -6.58 -15.55
N TRP A 106 -2.40 -7.71 -16.21
CA TRP A 106 -1.12 -8.42 -16.07
C TRP A 106 0.09 -7.54 -16.36
N ALA A 107 -0.01 -6.61 -17.33
CA ALA A 107 1.05 -5.67 -17.64
C ALA A 107 1.32 -4.68 -16.48
N GLN A 108 0.27 -4.23 -15.79
CA GLN A 108 0.39 -3.37 -14.61
C GLN A 108 0.92 -4.13 -13.37
N LEU A 109 0.73 -5.44 -13.31
CA LEU A 109 1.25 -6.30 -12.24
C LEU A 109 2.69 -6.76 -12.46
N LEU A 110 3.21 -6.74 -13.70
CA LEU A 110 4.57 -7.18 -13.98
C LEU A 110 5.64 -6.40 -13.18
N PRO A 111 5.60 -5.05 -13.09
CA PRO A 111 6.53 -4.31 -12.24
C PRO A 111 6.47 -4.71 -10.76
N LEU A 112 5.28 -5.04 -10.25
CA LEU A 112 5.11 -5.51 -8.88
C LEU A 112 5.86 -6.82 -8.67
N PHE A 113 5.66 -7.82 -9.53
CA PHE A 113 6.34 -9.11 -9.38
C PHE A 113 7.86 -8.98 -9.46
N LEU A 114 8.36 -8.13 -10.36
CA LEU A 114 9.78 -7.82 -10.44
C LEU A 114 10.28 -7.11 -9.17
N THR A 115 9.50 -6.18 -8.61
CA THR A 115 9.81 -5.52 -7.33
C THR A 115 9.91 -6.54 -6.19
N LEU A 116 8.95 -7.46 -6.10
CA LEU A 116 8.95 -8.53 -5.09
C LEU A 116 10.09 -9.55 -5.28
N LEU A 117 10.52 -9.78 -6.51
CA LEU A 117 11.69 -10.63 -6.77
C LEU A 117 13.00 -9.92 -6.40
N LEU A 118 13.07 -8.61 -6.64
CA LEU A 118 14.29 -7.82 -6.50
C LEU A 118 14.47 -7.18 -5.12
N PHE A 119 13.43 -7.07 -4.30
CA PHE A 119 13.52 -6.40 -2.99
C PHE A 119 14.61 -6.95 -2.05
N PRO A 120 15.07 -8.22 -2.12
CA PRO A 120 16.17 -8.67 -1.26
C PRO A 120 17.46 -7.87 -1.41
N VAL A 121 17.59 -7.02 -2.45
CA VAL A 121 18.67 -6.03 -2.58
C VAL A 121 18.82 -5.16 -1.34
N ILE A 122 17.72 -4.81 -0.65
CA ILE A 122 17.75 -3.96 0.54
C ILE A 122 18.54 -4.60 1.69
N PHE A 123 18.59 -5.93 1.75
CA PHE A 123 19.39 -6.64 2.73
C PHE A 123 20.88 -6.60 2.38
N VAL A 124 21.23 -6.62 1.08
CA VAL A 124 22.60 -6.39 0.61
C VAL A 124 23.04 -4.98 0.98
N ASP A 125 22.19 -3.97 0.73
CA ASP A 125 22.48 -2.58 1.03
C ASP A 125 22.69 -2.35 2.52
N MET A 126 21.80 -2.90 3.36
CA MET A 126 21.94 -2.86 4.81
C MET A 126 23.29 -3.44 5.25
N LYS A 127 23.70 -4.58 4.67
CA LYS A 127 25.00 -5.17 4.95
C LYS A 127 26.16 -4.27 4.53
N VAL A 128 26.13 -3.69 3.32
CA VAL A 128 27.18 -2.76 2.84
C VAL A 128 27.37 -1.60 3.81
N PHE A 129 26.27 -1.05 4.35
CA PHE A 129 26.35 0.04 5.31
C PHE A 129 26.84 -0.41 6.69
N ILE A 130 26.39 -1.56 7.20
CA ILE A 130 26.86 -2.13 8.47
C ILE A 130 28.37 -2.41 8.40
N ASP A 131 28.82 -3.09 7.35
CA ASP A 131 30.23 -3.43 7.15
C ASP A 131 31.09 -2.16 7.18
N GLN A 132 30.65 -1.10 6.51
CA GLN A 132 31.34 0.19 6.51
C GLN A 132 31.49 0.81 7.91
N ILE A 133 30.49 0.64 8.78
CA ILE A 133 30.54 1.14 10.15
C ILE A 133 31.48 0.28 10.99
N CYS A 134 31.37 -1.05 10.89
CA CYS A 134 32.25 -1.99 11.58
C CYS A 134 33.73 -1.73 11.24
N ASP A 135 34.05 -1.61 9.95
CA ASP A 135 35.42 -1.39 9.46
C ASP A 135 36.04 -0.09 9.98
N LYS A 136 35.23 0.97 10.08
CA LYS A 136 35.71 2.27 10.54
C LYS A 136 35.75 2.37 12.06
N SER A 137 35.03 1.49 12.77
CA SER A 137 34.92 1.48 14.23
C SER A 137 34.75 2.91 14.81
N PRO A 138 33.74 3.68 14.34
CA PRO A 138 33.59 5.08 14.69
C PRO A 138 33.30 5.29 16.17
N ALA A 139 33.71 6.43 16.72
CA ALA A 139 33.24 6.85 18.03
C ALA A 139 31.75 7.22 17.94
N PRO A 140 30.98 7.12 19.04
CA PRO A 140 29.54 7.43 19.02
C PRO A 140 29.20 8.82 18.44
N ARG A 141 30.06 9.82 18.67
CA ARG A 141 29.91 11.18 18.12
C ARG A 141 29.93 11.23 16.58
N ASP A 142 30.62 10.31 15.93
CA ASP A 142 30.77 10.28 14.48
C ASP A 142 29.50 9.74 13.78
N LEU A 143 28.60 9.11 14.55
CA LEU A 143 27.30 8.62 14.08
C LEU A 143 26.27 9.75 13.98
N VAL A 144 26.40 10.78 14.82
CA VAL A 144 25.42 11.85 15.01
C VAL A 144 25.01 12.54 13.70
N PRO A 145 25.92 12.93 12.79
CA PRO A 145 25.52 13.61 11.56
C PRO A 145 24.62 12.75 10.67
N GLY A 146 24.89 11.43 10.59
CA GLY A 146 24.08 10.51 9.79
C GLY A 146 22.71 10.29 10.39
N LEU A 147 22.64 10.18 11.72
CA LEU A 147 21.38 10.06 12.45
C LEU A 147 20.48 11.29 12.26
N LEU A 148 21.03 12.50 12.44
CA LEU A 148 20.29 13.74 12.28
C LEU A 148 19.79 13.94 10.85
N LEU A 149 20.65 13.70 9.86
CA LEU A 149 20.27 13.81 8.45
C LEU A 149 19.23 12.76 8.05
N GLY A 150 19.38 11.52 8.52
CA GLY A 150 18.40 10.46 8.27
C GLY A 150 17.06 10.73 8.92
N ALA A 151 17.03 11.22 10.15
CA ALA A 151 15.80 11.64 10.84
C ALA A 151 15.12 12.81 10.12
N LEU A 152 15.87 13.81 9.69
CA LEU A 152 15.35 14.92 8.89
C LEU A 152 14.75 14.43 7.56
N LEU A 153 15.44 13.54 6.85
CA LEU A 153 14.96 12.98 5.60
C LEU A 153 13.70 12.13 5.79
N LEU A 154 13.63 11.33 6.85
CA LEU A 154 12.41 10.61 7.22
C LEU A 154 11.23 11.57 7.37
N ILE A 155 11.38 12.66 8.13
CA ILE A 155 10.33 13.66 8.32
C ILE A 155 9.91 14.26 6.97
N VAL A 156 10.88 14.68 6.14
CA VAL A 156 10.61 15.25 4.82
C VAL A 156 9.84 14.26 3.93
N LEU A 157 10.23 12.98 3.93
CA LEU A 157 9.58 11.93 3.12
C LEU A 157 8.17 11.61 3.62
N VAL A 158 7.93 11.68 4.92
CA VAL A 158 6.57 11.55 5.50
C VAL A 158 5.70 12.72 5.04
N PHE A 159 6.16 13.96 5.15
CA PHE A 159 5.42 15.14 4.67
C PHE A 159 5.19 15.09 3.16
N ALA A 160 6.18 14.66 2.38
CA ALA A 160 6.03 14.46 0.93
C ALA A 160 4.88 13.49 0.62
N ASN A 161 4.73 12.39 1.38
CA ASN A 161 3.59 11.50 1.23
C ASN A 161 2.27 12.13 1.68
N ILE A 162 2.24 12.84 2.81
CA ILE A 162 1.04 13.53 3.30
C ILE A 162 0.52 14.52 2.25
N PHE A 163 1.42 15.32 1.66
CA PHE A 163 1.06 16.31 0.65
C PHE A 163 0.50 15.72 -0.65
N THR A 164 0.68 14.42 -0.91
CA THR A 164 0.02 13.77 -2.06
C THR A 164 -1.49 13.60 -1.84
N ASN A 165 -1.94 13.54 -0.59
CA ASN A 165 -3.35 13.43 -0.22
C ASN A 165 -3.98 14.81 0.01
N VAL A 166 -3.31 15.69 0.76
CA VAL A 166 -3.84 17.01 1.14
C VAL A 166 -3.44 18.14 0.18
N TRP A 167 -3.21 17.81 -1.10
CA TRP A 167 -2.60 18.73 -2.06
C TRP A 167 -3.43 20.01 -2.28
N GLY A 168 -4.76 19.96 -2.12
CA GLY A 168 -5.66 21.11 -2.22
C GLY A 168 -5.61 22.07 -1.03
N TYR A 169 -5.13 21.61 0.13
CA TYR A 169 -5.21 22.33 1.41
C TYR A 169 -3.96 23.14 1.78
N VAL A 170 -2.75 22.65 1.45
CA VAL A 170 -1.48 23.22 1.98
C VAL A 170 -0.67 23.94 0.90
N LYS A 171 -1.26 25.01 0.36
CA LYS A 171 -0.63 25.84 -0.69
C LYS A 171 0.50 26.71 -0.11
N PRO A 172 1.58 26.98 -0.88
CA PRO A 172 1.78 26.61 -2.29
C PRO A 172 2.50 25.25 -2.49
N ILE A 173 3.03 24.64 -1.43
CA ILE A 173 3.99 23.53 -1.54
C ILE A 173 3.30 22.22 -1.95
N SER A 174 2.11 21.93 -1.39
CA SER A 174 1.46 20.63 -1.56
C SER A 174 0.99 20.35 -2.99
N LEU A 175 0.68 21.39 -3.77
CA LEU A 175 0.26 21.24 -5.16
C LEU A 175 1.31 20.55 -6.03
N PHE A 176 2.60 20.73 -5.72
CA PHE A 176 3.68 20.02 -6.40
C PHE A 176 3.55 18.49 -6.25
N PHE A 177 3.02 18.00 -5.13
CA PHE A 177 2.91 16.58 -4.83
C PHE A 177 1.66 15.90 -5.39
N ARG A 178 0.70 16.67 -5.93
CA ARG A 178 -0.48 16.11 -6.62
C ARG A 178 -0.04 15.13 -7.72
N GLY A 179 -0.55 13.90 -7.64
CA GLY A 179 -0.21 12.81 -8.57
C GLY A 179 1.22 12.27 -8.47
N LYS A 180 2.04 12.72 -7.51
CA LYS A 180 3.45 12.31 -7.38
C LYS A 180 3.70 11.36 -6.20
N PHE A 181 2.76 10.46 -5.90
CA PHE A 181 2.89 9.47 -4.83
C PHE A 181 4.18 8.64 -4.96
N TRP A 182 4.58 8.31 -6.19
CA TRP A 182 5.81 7.56 -6.49
C TRP A 182 7.10 8.28 -6.09
N LEU A 183 7.09 9.61 -5.96
CA LEU A 183 8.31 10.42 -5.82
C LEU A 183 9.07 10.08 -4.54
N SER A 184 8.38 9.92 -3.42
CA SER A 184 9.04 9.57 -2.14
C SER A 184 9.76 8.24 -2.23
N TYR A 185 9.14 7.22 -2.84
CA TYR A 185 9.73 5.89 -3.00
C TYR A 185 10.93 5.93 -3.94
N PHE A 186 10.82 6.65 -5.06
CA PHE A 186 11.92 6.87 -5.99
C PHE A 186 13.11 7.55 -5.30
N LEU A 187 12.86 8.63 -4.53
CA LEU A 187 13.92 9.35 -3.83
C LEU A 187 14.61 8.47 -2.79
N ILE A 188 13.86 7.66 -2.03
CA ILE A 188 14.42 6.72 -1.06
C ILE A 188 15.34 5.72 -1.76
N THR A 189 14.85 5.01 -2.78
CA THR A 189 15.63 3.95 -3.43
C THR A 189 16.78 4.49 -4.27
N ALA A 190 16.62 5.64 -4.94
CA ALA A 190 17.71 6.30 -5.65
C ALA A 190 18.82 6.75 -4.70
N LEU A 191 18.47 7.28 -3.52
CA LEU A 191 19.46 7.70 -2.53
C LEU A 191 20.15 6.50 -1.87
N ILE A 192 19.43 5.41 -1.56
CA ILE A 192 20.04 4.13 -1.14
C ILE A 192 21.03 3.65 -2.19
N THR A 193 20.62 3.62 -3.47
CA THR A 193 21.45 3.20 -4.61
C THR A 193 22.76 4.01 -4.68
N LEU A 194 22.64 5.34 -4.58
CA LEU A 194 23.78 6.26 -4.60
C LEU A 194 24.71 6.02 -3.41
N LEU A 195 24.16 5.93 -2.20
CA LEU A 195 24.95 5.74 -0.97
C LEU A 195 25.63 4.38 -0.95
N ALA A 196 24.93 3.31 -1.31
CA ALA A 196 25.47 1.96 -1.39
C ALA A 196 26.63 1.89 -2.39
N TRP A 197 26.52 2.58 -3.53
CA TRP A 197 27.61 2.69 -4.49
C TRP A 197 28.79 3.52 -3.98
N LEU A 198 28.54 4.66 -3.32
CA LEU A 198 29.60 5.51 -2.77
C LEU A 198 30.39 4.79 -1.67
N VAL A 199 29.70 4.04 -0.81
CA VAL A 199 30.29 3.25 0.27
C VAL A 199 30.98 1.99 -0.29
N GLY A 200 30.29 1.25 -1.15
CA GLY A 200 30.75 -0.02 -1.72
C GLY A 200 31.86 0.08 -2.77
N ARG A 201 32.32 1.29 -3.11
CA ARG A 201 33.56 1.51 -3.88
C ARG A 201 34.81 1.11 -3.08
N GLN A 202 34.74 1.12 -1.75
CA GLN A 202 35.81 0.62 -0.88
C GLN A 202 35.69 -0.91 -0.86
N LYS A 203 36.76 -1.66 -1.18
CA LYS A 203 36.74 -3.13 -1.19
C LYS A 203 36.11 -3.63 0.10
N LEU A 204 34.97 -4.33 0.00
CA LEU A 204 34.36 -5.02 1.13
C LEU A 204 35.43 -5.97 1.70
N PRO A 205 35.86 -5.81 2.97
CA PRO A 205 36.76 -6.77 3.55
C PRO A 205 36.06 -8.13 3.61
N ALA A 206 36.79 -9.17 3.20
CA ALA A 206 36.39 -10.51 3.51
C ALA A 206 36.40 -10.61 5.04
N PHE A 207 35.22 -10.68 5.67
CA PHE A 207 35.17 -11.05 7.08
C PHE A 207 35.95 -12.37 7.23
N PRO A 208 36.71 -12.55 8.33
CA PRO A 208 37.13 -13.89 8.69
C PRO A 208 35.86 -14.74 8.70
N MET A 209 35.90 -15.91 8.04
CA MET A 209 34.80 -16.87 8.06
C MET A 209 34.46 -17.14 9.53
N PHE A 210 33.50 -16.40 10.07
CA PHE A 210 32.75 -16.88 11.20
C PHE A 210 32.01 -18.07 10.60
N ASN A 211 32.47 -19.25 10.98
CA ASN A 211 31.82 -20.50 10.66
C ASN A 211 31.01 -20.89 11.90
N PRO A 212 29.94 -20.15 12.25
CA PRO A 212 29.06 -20.63 13.31
C PRO A 212 28.54 -21.98 12.82
N LYS A 213 28.62 -23.01 13.67
CA LYS A 213 27.99 -24.28 13.36
C LYS A 213 26.53 -23.96 13.03
N PHE A 214 26.08 -24.29 11.83
CA PHE A 214 24.70 -24.04 11.44
C PHE A 214 23.77 -24.73 12.45
N HIS A 215 22.98 -23.93 13.17
CA HIS A 215 22.01 -24.44 14.13
C HIS A 215 20.68 -24.68 13.40
N TRP A 216 20.34 -25.95 13.17
CA TRP A 216 19.08 -26.36 12.53
C TRP A 216 17.84 -25.77 13.22
N ALA A 217 17.93 -25.50 14.53
CA ALA A 217 16.90 -24.80 15.30
C ALA A 217 16.55 -23.43 14.70
N SER A 218 17.53 -22.64 14.25
CA SER A 218 17.28 -21.33 13.62
C SER A 218 16.49 -21.48 12.32
N ALA A 219 16.77 -22.51 11.53
CA ALA A 219 16.03 -22.78 10.31
C ALA A 219 14.60 -23.24 10.57
N LEU A 220 14.38 -24.04 11.63
CA LEU A 220 13.03 -24.40 12.05
C LEU A 220 12.23 -23.19 12.54
N VAL A 221 12.83 -22.30 13.32
CA VAL A 221 12.17 -21.06 13.76
C VAL A 221 11.77 -20.21 12.56
N LEU A 222 12.68 -20.01 11.60
CA LEU A 222 12.37 -19.27 10.37
C LEU A 222 11.29 -19.95 9.53
N GLY A 223 11.32 -21.28 9.39
CA GLY A 223 10.28 -22.04 8.72
C GLY A 223 8.91 -21.90 9.40
N ALA A 224 8.87 -21.96 10.74
CA ALA A 224 7.65 -21.76 11.51
C ALA A 224 7.11 -20.34 11.36
N LEU A 225 7.97 -19.31 11.39
CA LEU A 225 7.58 -17.93 11.15
C LEU A 225 7.01 -17.74 9.75
N PHE A 226 7.63 -18.32 8.72
CA PHE A 226 7.13 -18.28 7.34
C PHE A 226 5.76 -18.94 7.22
N ILE A 227 5.62 -20.18 7.72
CA ILE A 227 4.36 -20.93 7.67
C ILE A 227 3.26 -20.19 8.42
N SER A 228 3.54 -19.68 9.63
CA SER A 228 2.60 -18.89 10.41
C SER A 228 2.17 -17.65 9.64
N THR A 229 3.13 -16.87 9.12
CA THR A 229 2.84 -15.67 8.33
C THR A 229 1.98 -15.98 7.11
N PHE A 230 2.27 -17.08 6.41
CA PHE A 230 1.48 -17.53 5.27
C PHE A 230 0.05 -17.90 5.67
N ILE A 231 -0.13 -18.70 6.72
CA ILE A 231 -1.45 -19.12 7.21
C ILE A 231 -2.32 -17.92 7.59
N PHE A 232 -1.76 -16.95 8.32
CA PHE A 232 -2.48 -15.74 8.72
C PHE A 232 -2.72 -14.76 7.55
N ALA A 233 -2.07 -14.95 6.41
CA ALA A 233 -2.32 -14.14 5.22
C ALA A 233 -3.49 -14.65 4.36
N ILE A 234 -3.82 -15.95 4.48
CA ILE A 234 -4.93 -16.59 3.75
C ILE A 234 -6.24 -15.84 4.09
N PRO A 235 -7.08 -15.52 3.09
CA PRO A 235 -8.36 -14.87 3.34
C PRO A 235 -9.24 -15.72 4.24
N VAL A 236 -10.00 -15.07 5.12
CA VAL A 236 -11.00 -15.77 5.95
C VAL A 236 -12.07 -16.40 5.07
N LYS A 237 -12.77 -17.40 5.62
CA LYS A 237 -13.95 -17.94 4.95
C LYS A 237 -15.05 -16.88 4.95
N HIS A 238 -15.56 -16.56 3.76
CA HIS A 238 -16.71 -15.67 3.63
C HIS A 238 -17.96 -16.30 4.25
N ILE A 239 -18.87 -15.46 4.74
CA ILE A 239 -20.16 -15.91 5.26
C ILE A 239 -20.94 -16.65 4.16
N GLU A 240 -21.50 -17.80 4.52
CA GLU A 240 -22.36 -18.55 3.60
C GLU A 240 -23.76 -17.93 3.62
N MET A 241 -24.14 -17.31 2.50
CA MET A 241 -25.51 -16.88 2.29
C MET A 241 -26.31 -18.03 1.67
N LEU A 242 -27.59 -18.14 2.06
CA LEU A 242 -28.58 -18.90 1.28
C LEU A 242 -28.49 -18.46 -0.19
N SER A 243 -28.75 -19.38 -1.13
CA SER A 243 -28.39 -19.18 -2.54
C SER A 243 -28.80 -17.80 -3.02
N SER A 244 -27.94 -17.15 -3.81
CA SER A 244 -28.26 -15.85 -4.42
C SER A 244 -29.49 -15.92 -5.34
N GLU A 245 -30.05 -17.10 -5.59
CA GLU A 245 -31.26 -17.33 -6.36
C GLU A 245 -32.52 -17.44 -5.49
N GLU A 246 -32.40 -17.61 -4.17
CA GLU A 246 -33.57 -17.62 -3.29
C GLU A 246 -34.27 -16.25 -3.31
N PRO A 247 -35.59 -16.19 -3.58
CA PRO A 247 -36.31 -14.93 -3.68
C PRO A 247 -36.24 -14.13 -2.37
N ARG A 248 -35.61 -12.97 -2.41
CA ARG A 248 -35.66 -11.97 -1.33
C ARG A 248 -36.62 -10.84 -1.68
N THR A 249 -37.39 -10.40 -0.69
CA THR A 249 -38.33 -9.27 -0.81
C THR A 249 -37.73 -7.94 -0.38
N SER A 250 -36.59 -7.96 0.33
CA SER A 250 -35.89 -6.78 0.82
C SER A 250 -34.39 -7.05 0.96
N ILE A 251 -33.61 -5.98 0.96
CA ILE A 251 -32.17 -5.98 1.27
C ILE A 251 -31.89 -4.87 2.29
N GLU A 252 -30.91 -5.08 3.16
CA GLU A 252 -30.45 -4.07 4.11
C GLU A 252 -29.11 -3.49 3.65
N VAL A 253 -29.05 -2.17 3.52
CA VAL A 253 -27.84 -1.46 3.07
C VAL A 253 -27.43 -0.44 4.11
N MET A 254 -26.12 -0.29 4.32
CA MET A 254 -25.54 0.66 5.26
C MET A 254 -24.50 1.52 4.53
N THR A 255 -24.51 2.83 4.81
CA THR A 255 -23.41 3.72 4.46
C THR A 255 -22.78 4.26 5.73
N PHE A 256 -21.45 4.31 5.80
CA PHE A 256 -20.75 4.77 7.00
C PHE A 256 -19.40 5.43 6.65
N ASN A 257 -19.33 6.74 6.82
CA ASN A 257 -18.04 7.42 6.90
C ASN A 257 -17.38 7.06 8.23
N ILE A 258 -16.26 6.35 8.19
CA ILE A 258 -15.59 5.83 9.38
C ILE A 258 -14.55 6.78 9.97
N GLN A 259 -14.36 7.96 9.38
CA GLN A 259 -13.40 8.96 9.84
C GLN A 259 -11.99 8.37 10.06
N GLN A 260 -11.50 7.57 9.10
CA GLN A 260 -10.21 6.85 9.20
C GLN A 260 -10.11 5.93 10.44
N ALA A 261 -11.27 5.35 10.77
CA ALA A 261 -11.54 4.51 11.92
C ALA A 261 -11.32 5.19 13.29
N ASN A 262 -11.56 6.51 13.35
CA ASN A 262 -11.55 7.28 14.58
C ASN A 262 -12.97 7.54 15.10
N ASP A 263 -13.11 7.90 16.37
CA ASP A 263 -14.32 8.50 16.93
C ASP A 263 -14.28 10.04 16.87
N ALA A 264 -15.32 10.67 17.43
CA ALA A 264 -15.48 12.12 17.43
C ALA A 264 -14.36 12.85 18.18
N GLU A 265 -13.70 12.17 19.12
CA GLU A 265 -12.55 12.67 19.87
C GLU A 265 -11.23 12.47 19.12
N GLY A 266 -11.25 11.78 17.98
CA GLY A 266 -10.06 11.45 17.18
C GLY A 266 -9.33 10.19 17.65
N GLU A 267 -9.93 9.40 18.54
CA GLU A 267 -9.34 8.17 19.08
C GLU A 267 -9.70 6.96 18.22
N LYS A 268 -8.82 5.94 18.20
CA LYS A 268 -9.08 4.74 17.40
C LYS A 268 -10.30 3.97 17.89
N SER A 269 -11.26 3.78 16.99
CA SER A 269 -12.61 3.29 17.30
C SER A 269 -13.05 2.11 16.43
N PHE A 270 -12.15 1.53 15.62
CA PHE A 270 -12.48 0.45 14.68
C PHE A 270 -13.21 -0.75 15.30
N VAL A 271 -12.92 -1.10 16.56
CA VAL A 271 -13.63 -2.18 17.28
C VAL A 271 -15.08 -1.79 17.62
N LYS A 272 -15.31 -0.54 18.06
CA LYS A 272 -16.66 -0.05 18.37
C LYS A 272 -17.48 0.11 17.09
N GLN A 273 -16.85 0.61 16.02
CA GLN A 273 -17.45 0.71 14.69
C GLN A 273 -17.83 -0.69 14.16
N LEU A 274 -16.96 -1.69 14.30
CA LEU A 274 -17.27 -3.08 13.96
C LEU A 274 -18.49 -3.60 14.73
N ALA A 275 -18.53 -3.41 16.06
CA ALA A 275 -19.66 -3.87 16.87
C ALA A 275 -21.00 -3.24 16.46
N LEU A 276 -20.98 -1.98 16.00
CA LEU A 276 -22.16 -1.33 15.42
C LEU A 276 -22.56 -2.00 14.09
N ILE A 277 -21.60 -2.24 13.20
CA ILE A 277 -21.84 -2.89 11.91
C ILE A 277 -22.38 -4.32 12.10
N GLU A 278 -21.85 -5.08 13.05
CA GLU A 278 -22.33 -6.43 13.41
C GLU A 278 -23.77 -6.41 13.90
N LYS A 279 -24.14 -5.40 14.70
CA LYS A 279 -25.52 -5.22 15.19
C LYS A 279 -26.51 -4.91 14.07
N VAL A 280 -26.11 -4.11 13.09
CA VAL A 280 -26.93 -3.80 11.90
C VAL A 280 -26.96 -5.01 10.95
N SER A 281 -25.85 -5.72 10.80
CA SER A 281 -25.68 -6.84 9.87
C SER A 281 -26.14 -6.52 8.43
N PRO A 282 -25.67 -5.42 7.81
CA PRO A 282 -26.14 -5.04 6.49
C PRO A 282 -25.72 -6.07 5.42
N ASP A 283 -26.55 -6.30 4.42
CA ASP A 283 -26.20 -7.14 3.25
C ASP A 283 -25.11 -6.46 2.39
N ILE A 284 -25.13 -5.12 2.35
CA ILE A 284 -24.18 -4.27 1.62
C ILE A 284 -23.76 -3.10 2.52
N LEU A 285 -22.47 -2.88 2.63
CA LEU A 285 -21.87 -1.80 3.42
C LEU A 285 -20.96 -0.95 2.52
N SER A 286 -21.30 0.33 2.37
CA SER A 286 -20.46 1.33 1.72
C SER A 286 -19.74 2.17 2.78
N MET A 287 -18.41 2.20 2.74
CA MET A 287 -17.60 2.93 3.72
C MET A 287 -16.78 4.04 3.06
N GLN A 288 -16.70 5.21 3.69
CA GLN A 288 -15.91 6.37 3.25
C GLN A 288 -14.76 6.62 4.24
N GLU A 289 -13.76 7.42 3.83
CA GLU A 289 -12.54 7.71 4.60
C GLU A 289 -11.76 6.44 4.98
N THR A 290 -11.60 5.55 4.01
CA THR A 290 -10.99 4.23 4.17
C THR A 290 -9.51 4.17 3.78
N ASP A 291 -8.87 5.32 3.57
CA ASP A 291 -7.48 5.46 3.13
C ASP A 291 -6.42 5.35 4.24
N SER A 292 -6.74 4.74 5.39
CA SER A 292 -5.81 4.60 6.53
C SER A 292 -4.54 3.78 6.24
N ILE A 293 -4.47 3.13 5.06
CA ILE A 293 -3.29 2.42 4.55
C ILE A 293 -2.23 3.40 3.99
N ARG A 294 -1.94 4.43 4.77
CA ARG A 294 -0.94 5.47 4.52
C ARG A 294 0.04 5.54 5.68
N ILE A 295 1.26 5.99 5.38
CA ILE A 295 2.34 6.10 6.37
C ILE A 295 1.93 6.98 7.56
N SER A 296 1.23 8.09 7.30
CA SER A 296 0.73 9.01 8.33
C SER A 296 -0.35 8.40 9.23
N MET A 297 -0.98 7.30 8.80
CA MET A 297 -2.01 6.56 9.54
C MET A 297 -1.52 5.16 9.96
N ASN A 298 -0.20 4.99 10.03
CA ASN A 298 0.48 3.77 10.45
C ASN A 298 0.21 2.55 9.55
N ASN A 299 -0.11 2.76 8.27
CA ASN A 299 -0.34 1.71 7.28
C ASN A 299 -1.39 0.67 7.73
N ASN A 300 -2.47 1.12 8.37
CA ASN A 300 -3.53 0.24 8.84
C ASN A 300 -4.57 -0.03 7.73
N ASP A 301 -4.81 -1.30 7.41
CA ASP A 301 -5.84 -1.71 6.45
C ASP A 301 -7.15 -2.06 7.16
N TYR A 302 -7.91 -1.02 7.53
CA TYR A 302 -9.19 -1.24 8.21
C TYR A 302 -10.24 -1.89 7.31
N VAL A 303 -10.15 -1.72 5.99
CA VAL A 303 -11.07 -2.38 5.05
C VAL A 303 -10.90 -3.89 5.11
N ARG A 304 -9.65 -4.37 5.14
CA ARG A 304 -9.37 -5.80 5.36
C ARG A 304 -9.82 -6.22 6.75
N PHE A 305 -9.56 -5.43 7.79
CA PHE A 305 -10.01 -5.75 9.15
C PHE A 305 -11.54 -5.97 9.21
N TYR A 306 -12.34 -5.05 8.68
CA TYR A 306 -13.79 -5.20 8.67
C TYR A 306 -14.25 -6.39 7.81
N ALA A 307 -13.67 -6.56 6.63
CA ALA A 307 -13.99 -7.68 5.75
C ALA A 307 -13.69 -9.03 6.42
N ASP A 308 -12.51 -9.15 7.05
CA ASP A 308 -12.07 -10.39 7.71
C ASP A 308 -12.91 -10.69 8.96
N MET A 309 -13.26 -9.69 9.76
CA MET A 309 -14.07 -9.87 10.98
C MET A 309 -15.54 -10.19 10.67
N LEU A 310 -16.10 -9.62 9.61
CA LEU A 310 -17.48 -9.85 9.20
C LEU A 310 -17.64 -11.08 8.28
N GLY A 311 -16.55 -11.56 7.67
CA GLY A 311 -16.59 -12.57 6.61
C GLY A 311 -17.19 -12.04 5.31
N TYR A 312 -17.02 -10.75 5.01
CA TYR A 312 -17.62 -10.10 3.83
C TYR A 312 -16.62 -10.02 2.68
N TYR A 313 -17.14 -10.07 1.45
CA TYR A 313 -16.38 -9.68 0.26
C TYR A 313 -16.09 -8.18 0.33
N SER A 314 -14.95 -7.75 -0.20
CA SER A 314 -14.59 -6.33 -0.20
C SER A 314 -13.99 -5.86 -1.51
N TYR A 315 -14.34 -4.64 -1.89
CA TYR A 315 -13.71 -3.87 -2.95
C TYR A 315 -13.22 -2.55 -2.37
N PHE A 316 -12.01 -2.15 -2.73
CA PHE A 316 -11.41 -0.86 -2.35
C PHE A 316 -11.08 -0.06 -3.59
N GLY A 317 -11.65 1.12 -3.68
CA GLY A 317 -11.39 2.03 -4.77
C GLY A 317 -12.16 3.32 -4.50
N PRO A 318 -11.52 4.49 -4.56
CA PRO A 318 -10.24 4.72 -5.23
C PRO A 318 -8.98 4.31 -4.44
N THR A 319 -7.91 3.94 -5.16
CA THR A 319 -6.63 3.47 -4.57
C THR A 319 -5.85 4.61 -3.89
N PRO A 320 -4.99 4.32 -2.88
CA PRO A 320 -4.29 5.37 -2.13
C PRO A 320 -3.23 6.11 -2.97
N VAL A 321 -2.71 5.46 -4.03
CA VAL A 321 -1.73 6.04 -4.98
C VAL A 321 -2.29 7.22 -5.77
N MET A 322 -3.61 7.33 -5.82
CA MET A 322 -4.33 8.44 -6.43
C MET A 322 -4.56 9.62 -5.49
N GLY A 323 -4.16 9.54 -4.21
CA GLY A 323 -4.29 10.66 -3.28
C GLY A 323 -5.74 11.00 -2.88
N THR A 324 -6.64 10.01 -2.90
CA THR A 324 -8.05 10.15 -2.46
C THR A 324 -8.23 9.79 -0.98
N TYR A 325 -9.33 10.19 -0.34
CA TYR A 325 -9.69 9.72 1.00
C TYR A 325 -10.21 8.27 1.06
N GLY A 326 -10.36 7.61 -0.10
CA GLY A 326 -10.63 6.18 -0.21
C GLY A 326 -12.06 5.82 0.15
N THR A 327 -12.68 4.98 -0.69
CA THR A 327 -13.97 4.37 -0.40
C THR A 327 -13.89 2.86 -0.60
N SER A 328 -14.79 2.14 0.06
CA SER A 328 -14.86 0.68 -0.05
C SER A 328 -16.29 0.16 -0.02
N ILE A 329 -16.53 -0.94 -0.73
CA ILE A 329 -17.81 -1.64 -0.74
C ILE A 329 -17.55 -3.02 -0.15
N LEU A 330 -18.27 -3.35 0.92
CA LEU A 330 -18.30 -4.67 1.53
C LEU A 330 -19.67 -5.32 1.28
N SER A 331 -19.70 -6.63 1.06
CA SER A 331 -20.96 -7.36 0.87
C SER A 331 -20.90 -8.77 1.42
N LYS A 332 -22.04 -9.26 1.93
CA LYS A 332 -22.23 -10.68 2.24
C LYS A 332 -22.17 -11.57 0.98
N TYR A 333 -22.37 -10.98 -0.19
CA TYR A 333 -22.44 -11.66 -1.48
C TYR A 333 -21.20 -11.34 -2.33
N PRO A 334 -20.82 -12.19 -3.29
CA PRO A 334 -19.70 -11.92 -4.19
C PRO A 334 -19.86 -10.59 -4.92
N LEU A 335 -18.78 -9.80 -4.93
CA LEU A 335 -18.71 -8.55 -5.70
C LEU A 335 -18.27 -8.86 -7.13
N GLU A 336 -19.07 -8.44 -8.10
CA GLU A 336 -18.84 -8.59 -9.52
C GLU A 336 -18.58 -7.23 -10.17
N ASN A 337 -17.94 -7.24 -11.34
CA ASN A 337 -17.78 -6.05 -12.20
C ASN A 337 -17.23 -4.80 -11.47
N VAL A 338 -16.35 -5.02 -10.50
CA VAL A 338 -15.80 -3.96 -9.65
C VAL A 338 -14.95 -2.96 -10.44
N ARG A 339 -15.14 -1.67 -10.16
CA ARG A 339 -14.44 -0.58 -10.85
C ARG A 339 -14.50 0.72 -10.06
N THR A 340 -13.62 1.64 -10.39
CA THR A 340 -13.64 3.01 -9.88
C THR A 340 -13.64 4.00 -11.04
N ALA A 341 -14.55 4.96 -11.00
CA ALA A 341 -14.60 6.08 -11.93
C ALA A 341 -14.00 7.33 -11.28
N TYR A 342 -12.83 7.75 -11.74
CA TYR A 342 -12.17 8.98 -11.31
C TYR A 342 -12.75 10.18 -12.06
N ILE A 343 -13.07 11.26 -11.35
CA ILE A 343 -13.72 12.45 -11.89
C ILE A 343 -12.84 13.69 -11.74
N TYR A 344 -13.28 14.81 -12.30
CA TYR A 344 -12.61 16.10 -12.13
C TYR A 344 -12.50 16.50 -10.66
N SER A 345 -11.36 17.08 -10.29
CA SER A 345 -10.98 17.41 -8.92
C SER A 345 -10.18 18.70 -8.84
N ASP A 346 -10.58 19.60 -7.94
CA ASP A 346 -9.93 20.90 -7.70
C ASP A 346 -9.42 21.12 -6.26
N LYS A 347 -9.78 20.22 -5.33
CA LYS A 347 -9.37 20.24 -3.93
C LYS A 347 -8.89 18.86 -3.47
N ASP A 348 -9.78 17.87 -3.52
CA ASP A 348 -9.50 16.46 -3.22
C ASP A 348 -9.62 15.61 -4.48
N GLU A 349 -8.89 14.49 -4.54
CA GLU A 349 -9.02 13.55 -5.65
C GLU A 349 -10.29 12.71 -5.46
N ASN A 350 -11.20 12.83 -6.41
CA ASN A 350 -12.55 12.30 -6.33
C ASN A 350 -12.71 11.08 -7.22
N GLY A 351 -13.42 10.07 -6.71
CA GLY A 351 -13.81 8.92 -7.48
C GLY A 351 -15.02 8.20 -6.90
N ILE A 352 -15.67 7.44 -7.77
CA ILE A 352 -16.88 6.67 -7.45
C ILE A 352 -16.50 5.19 -7.48
N ALA A 353 -16.62 4.49 -6.35
CA ALA A 353 -16.48 3.04 -6.32
C ALA A 353 -17.75 2.39 -6.82
N GLU A 354 -17.61 1.32 -7.59
CA GLU A 354 -18.73 0.59 -8.16
C GLU A 354 -18.53 -0.90 -8.05
N ALA A 355 -19.60 -1.60 -7.72
CA ALA A 355 -19.66 -3.05 -7.76
C ALA A 355 -21.08 -3.50 -8.14
N GLU A 356 -21.17 -4.68 -8.74
CA GLU A 356 -22.44 -5.36 -8.98
C GLU A 356 -22.56 -6.55 -8.01
N VAL A 357 -23.77 -6.79 -7.52
CA VAL A 357 -24.06 -7.87 -6.57
C VAL A 357 -25.35 -8.58 -6.98
N ASN A 358 -25.31 -9.90 -7.07
CA ASN A 358 -26.50 -10.71 -7.35
C ASN A 358 -27.18 -11.15 -6.05
N ILE A 359 -28.43 -10.72 -5.83
CA ILE A 359 -29.24 -11.06 -4.66
C ILE A 359 -30.66 -11.41 -5.11
N GLY A 360 -31.11 -12.62 -4.82
CA GLY A 360 -32.41 -13.15 -5.23
C GLY A 360 -32.65 -13.11 -6.75
N GLY A 361 -31.62 -13.39 -7.55
CA GLY A 361 -31.67 -13.35 -9.02
C GLY A 361 -31.73 -11.94 -9.61
N LYS A 362 -31.56 -10.89 -8.79
CA LYS A 362 -31.49 -9.48 -9.22
C LYS A 362 -30.08 -8.96 -9.09
N THR A 363 -29.58 -8.30 -10.13
CA THR A 363 -28.28 -7.61 -10.11
C THR A 363 -28.47 -6.18 -9.60
N PHE A 364 -27.95 -5.90 -8.41
CA PHE A 364 -27.87 -4.56 -7.85
C PHE A 364 -26.55 -3.91 -8.23
N THR A 365 -26.58 -2.67 -8.70
CA THR A 365 -25.37 -1.86 -8.93
C THR A 365 -25.20 -0.88 -7.79
N ILE A 366 -24.12 -1.04 -7.04
CA ILE A 366 -23.80 -0.25 -5.87
C ILE A 366 -22.77 0.80 -6.25
N TYR A 367 -23.05 2.05 -5.90
CA TYR A 367 -22.11 3.16 -6.02
C TYR A 367 -21.75 3.63 -4.62
N ASN A 368 -20.46 3.75 -4.33
CA ASN A 368 -19.96 4.37 -3.11
C ASN A 368 -19.27 5.70 -3.46
N VAL A 369 -19.75 6.79 -2.88
CA VAL A 369 -19.36 8.16 -3.21
C VAL A 369 -18.84 8.92 -1.98
N HIS A 370 -17.87 9.79 -2.23
CA HIS A 370 -17.36 10.75 -1.24
C HIS A 370 -16.75 11.96 -1.98
N PRO A 371 -17.56 12.79 -2.65
CA PRO A 371 -17.06 13.93 -3.43
C PRO A 371 -16.73 15.12 -2.52
N ASP A 372 -15.56 15.75 -2.65
CA ASP A 372 -15.23 17.06 -2.05
C ASP A 372 -14.66 18.02 -3.10
N GLY A 373 -15.05 19.29 -3.03
CA GLY A 373 -14.52 20.32 -3.92
C GLY A 373 -15.39 21.56 -4.01
N SER A 374 -15.25 22.27 -5.13
CA SER A 374 -16.13 23.40 -5.45
C SER A 374 -17.51 22.92 -5.96
N PRO A 375 -18.51 23.80 -6.06
CA PRO A 375 -19.79 23.48 -6.70
C PRO A 375 -19.65 22.92 -8.12
N THR A 376 -18.56 23.23 -8.83
CA THR A 376 -18.25 22.65 -10.15
C THR A 376 -17.97 21.16 -10.04
N VAL A 377 -17.21 20.73 -9.04
CA VAL A 377 -16.94 19.32 -8.75
C VAL A 377 -18.24 18.60 -8.41
N ASP A 378 -19.08 19.19 -7.56
CA ASP A 378 -20.37 18.59 -7.16
C ASP A 378 -21.28 18.36 -8.37
N LEU A 379 -21.36 19.35 -9.27
CA LEU A 379 -22.11 19.26 -10.52
C LEU A 379 -21.53 18.20 -11.47
N THR A 380 -20.21 18.13 -11.62
CA THR A 380 -19.55 17.10 -12.45
C THR A 380 -19.77 15.70 -11.86
N PHE A 381 -19.66 15.55 -10.54
CA PHE A 381 -19.97 14.33 -9.81
C PHE A 381 -21.42 13.89 -10.05
N ALA A 382 -22.40 14.77 -9.82
CA ALA A 382 -23.82 14.44 -9.97
C ALA A 382 -24.16 14.02 -11.40
N LYS A 383 -23.67 14.75 -12.41
CA LYS A 383 -23.83 14.39 -13.83
C LYS A 383 -23.21 13.03 -14.14
N THR A 384 -22.01 12.78 -13.62
CA THR A 384 -21.32 11.50 -13.81
C THR A 384 -22.10 10.36 -13.19
N LEU A 385 -22.59 10.50 -11.95
CA LEU A 385 -23.37 9.46 -11.28
C LEU A 385 -24.68 9.15 -12.03
N ILE A 386 -25.41 10.18 -12.47
CA ILE A 386 -26.64 10.01 -13.26
C ILE A 386 -26.35 9.27 -14.56
N GLU A 387 -25.36 9.73 -15.33
CA GLU A 387 -25.01 9.11 -16.62
C GLU A 387 -24.59 7.65 -16.45
N ARG A 388 -23.86 7.33 -15.39
CA ARG A 388 -23.37 5.97 -15.12
C ARG A 388 -24.44 5.02 -14.58
N SER A 389 -25.50 5.55 -13.99
CA SER A 389 -26.59 4.77 -13.40
C SER A 389 -27.83 4.67 -14.28
N LYS A 390 -27.92 5.44 -15.37
CA LYS A 390 -29.13 5.58 -16.21
C LYS A 390 -29.72 4.26 -16.73
N ASP A 391 -28.87 3.28 -17.03
CA ASP A 391 -29.26 1.99 -17.61
C ASP A 391 -29.31 0.86 -16.57
N LYS A 392 -29.22 1.19 -15.27
CA LYS A 392 -29.16 0.22 -14.17
C LYS A 392 -30.50 0.18 -13.43
N PRO A 393 -31.32 -0.89 -13.60
CA PRO A 393 -32.68 -0.93 -13.05
C PRO A 393 -32.73 -1.01 -11.52
N TYR A 394 -31.73 -1.64 -10.91
CA TYR A 394 -31.58 -1.74 -9.45
C TYR A 394 -30.26 -1.08 -9.04
N MET A 395 -30.25 0.25 -9.02
CA MET A 395 -29.08 1.00 -8.63
C MET A 395 -29.25 1.58 -7.23
N ILE A 396 -28.18 1.59 -6.44
CA ILE A 396 -28.16 2.19 -5.11
C ILE A 396 -26.87 3.02 -5.00
N ALA A 397 -27.02 4.33 -4.89
CA ALA A 397 -25.92 5.22 -4.53
C ALA A 397 -25.91 5.45 -3.03
N LEU A 398 -24.80 5.07 -2.40
CA LEU A 398 -24.52 5.20 -0.99
C LEU A 398 -23.27 6.06 -0.83
N GLY A 399 -23.19 6.83 0.24
CA GLY A 399 -22.00 7.64 0.46
C GLY A 399 -22.22 8.78 1.42
N ASP A 400 -21.17 9.55 1.54
CA ASP A 400 -21.17 10.87 2.16
C ASP A 400 -21.06 11.88 1.03
N PHE A 401 -22.12 12.65 0.77
CA PHE A 401 -22.21 13.57 -0.36
C PHE A 401 -21.60 14.95 -0.07
N ASN A 402 -20.98 15.13 1.11
CA ASN A 402 -20.74 16.43 1.76
C ASN A 402 -22.02 17.26 1.93
#